data_AF-A0A9P7BYW2-F1
#
_entry.id   AF-A0A9P7BYW2-F1
#
_cell.length_a   1.000
_cell.length_b   1.000
_cell.length_c   1.000
_cell.angle_alpha   90.00
_cell.angle_beta   90.00
_cell.angle_gamma   90.00
#
_symmetry.space_group_name_H-M   'P 1'
#
loop_
_entity.id
_entity.type
_entity.pdbx_description
1 polymer ?
#
loop_
_entity_poly.entity_id
_entity_poly.type
_entity_poly.pdbx_seq_one_letter_code
_entity_poly.pdbx_strand_id
1 'polypeptide(L)'
;MLVSGYFGSTANGAAFADWLDEILPACPQLRYCLDPVIGDTHTGPYVEPGLDAIFAERLLPHAWLVTPNAFELNRLTGMPALAEADAIAAAPAVETPASW
;
A
#
# COMPACT_ATOMS: atom_id res chain seq x y z
N MET A 1 -10.30 13.12 3.32
CA MET A 1 -9.39 11.96 3.46
C MET A 1 -9.94 10.87 2.57
N LEU A 2 -9.08 10.22 1.80
CA LEU A 2 -9.39 9.09 0.92
C LEU A 2 -8.81 7.82 1.55
N VAL A 3 -9.53 6.71 1.46
CA VAL A 3 -9.08 5.41 1.97
C VAL A 3 -9.30 4.37 0.89
N SER A 4 -8.29 3.53 0.63
CA SER A 4 -8.44 2.31 -0.17
C SER A 4 -8.11 1.09 0.67
N GLY A 5 -8.75 -0.03 0.36
CA GLY A 5 -8.47 -1.34 0.95
C GLY A 5 -8.44 -2.40 -0.15
N TYR A 6 -9.22 -3.46 0.05
CA TYR A 6 -9.30 -4.58 -0.90
C TYR A 6 -9.72 -4.17 -2.32
N PHE A 7 -8.92 -4.57 -3.31
CA PHE A 7 -9.30 -4.56 -4.72
C PHE A 7 -9.51 -5.99 -5.23
N GLY A 8 -10.66 -6.25 -5.84
CA GLY A 8 -11.00 -7.60 -6.34
C GLY A 8 -10.27 -8.04 -7.62
N SER A 9 -9.51 -7.15 -8.26
CA SER A 9 -8.73 -7.45 -9.47
C SER A 9 -7.64 -6.42 -9.73
N THR A 10 -6.67 -6.78 -10.56
CA THR A 10 -5.64 -5.85 -11.09
C THR A 10 -6.28 -4.69 -11.84
N ALA A 11 -7.37 -4.93 -12.57
CA ALA A 11 -8.13 -3.89 -13.27
C ALA A 11 -8.74 -2.85 -12.30
N ASN A 12 -9.25 -3.28 -11.15
CA ASN A 12 -9.77 -2.36 -10.13
C ASN A 12 -8.66 -1.50 -9.54
N GLY A 13 -7.51 -2.11 -9.22
CA GLY A 13 -6.35 -1.40 -8.71
C GLY A 13 -5.81 -0.39 -9.71
N ALA A 14 -5.69 -0.77 -10.99
CA ALA A 14 -5.23 0.11 -12.06
C ALA A 14 -6.19 1.28 -12.29
N ALA A 15 -7.50 1.02 -12.37
CA ALA A 15 -8.50 2.07 -12.54
C ALA A 15 -8.49 3.08 -11.37
N PHE A 16 -8.30 2.62 -10.14
CA PHE A 16 -8.16 3.50 -8.99
C PHE A 16 -6.86 4.31 -9.04
N ALA A 17 -5.73 3.68 -9.40
CA ALA A 17 -4.45 4.36 -9.53
C ALA A 17 -4.48 5.46 -10.60
N ASP A 18 -5.07 5.17 -11.76
CA ASP A 18 -5.20 6.13 -12.85
C ASP A 18 -6.06 7.34 -12.43
N TRP A 19 -7.18 7.09 -11.76
CA TRP A 19 -8.00 8.17 -11.20
C TRP A 19 -7.28 8.96 -10.10
N LEU A 20 -6.49 8.30 -9.26
CA LEU A 20 -5.73 8.94 -8.19
C LEU A 20 -4.69 9.91 -8.78
N ASP A 21 -3.96 9.48 -9.81
CA ASP A 21 -2.99 10.32 -10.51
C ASP A 21 -3.63 11.55 -11.15
N GLU A 22 -4.86 11.43 -11.66
CA GLU A 22 -5.61 12.55 -12.23
C GLU A 22 -6.08 13.56 -11.16
N ILE A 23 -6.52 13.08 -10.00
CA ILE A 23 -7.17 13.93 -8.99
C ILE A 23 -6.17 14.61 -8.05
N LEU A 24 -5.01 13.99 -7.80
CA LEU A 24 -4.01 14.49 -6.84
C LEU A 24 -3.49 15.90 -7.17
N PRO A 25 -3.16 16.25 -8.43
CA PRO A 25 -2.72 17.61 -8.78
C PRO A 25 -3.78 18.68 -8.46
N ALA A 26 -5.06 18.34 -8.53
CA ALA A 26 -6.16 19.23 -8.21
C ALA A 26 -6.50 19.28 -6.70
N CYS A 27 -6.01 18.31 -5.93
CA CYS A 27 -6.34 18.14 -4.51
C CYS A 27 -5.07 18.06 -3.63
N PRO A 28 -4.25 19.13 -3.54
CA PRO A 28 -2.95 19.08 -2.84
C PRO A 28 -3.05 18.83 -1.33
N GLN A 29 -4.24 18.98 -0.73
CA GLN A 29 -4.49 18.70 0.70
C GLN A 29 -5.09 17.30 0.93
N LEU A 30 -5.26 16.49 -0.13
CA LEU A 30 -5.84 15.17 -0.01
C LEU A 30 -4.88 14.25 0.74
N ARG A 31 -5.31 13.80 1.92
CA ARG A 31 -4.64 12.71 2.65
C ARG A 31 -5.19 11.38 2.17
N TYR A 32 -4.32 10.56 1.60
CA TYR A 32 -4.63 9.21 1.14
C TYR A 32 -4.11 8.17 2.15
N CYS A 33 -5.00 7.32 2.64
CA CYS A 33 -4.69 6.18 3.51
C CYS A 33 -4.78 4.90 2.69
N LEU A 34 -3.64 4.22 2.50
CA LEU A 34 -3.55 2.94 1.80
C LEU A 34 -3.57 1.80 2.82
N ASP A 35 -4.62 0.98 2.77
CA ASP A 35 -4.62 -0.36 3.35
C ASP A 35 -4.28 -1.37 2.24
N PRO A 36 -3.02 -1.86 2.14
CA PRO A 36 -2.56 -2.66 1.02
C PRO A 36 -2.96 -4.13 1.21
N VAL A 37 -4.27 -4.39 1.20
CA VAL A 37 -4.84 -5.72 1.45
C VAL A 37 -4.35 -6.71 0.41
N ILE A 38 -3.37 -7.55 0.78
CA ILE A 38 -2.76 -8.55 -0.10
C ILE A 38 -2.98 -9.97 0.46
N GLY A 39 -2.83 -10.13 1.76
CA GLY A 39 -2.70 -11.44 2.37
C GLY A 39 -2.36 -11.39 3.86
N ASP A 40 -2.27 -12.56 4.46
CA ASP A 40 -1.80 -12.72 5.83
C ASP A 40 -0.95 -13.99 6.00
N THR A 41 -0.38 -14.18 7.18
CA THR A 41 0.50 -15.33 7.49
C THR A 41 -0.24 -16.67 7.57
N HIS A 42 -1.57 -16.67 7.71
CA HIS A 42 -2.36 -17.89 7.83
C HIS A 42 -2.84 -18.40 6.46
N THR A 43 -3.23 -17.48 5.57
CA THR A 43 -3.84 -17.79 4.28
C THR A 43 -2.90 -17.58 3.11
N GLY A 44 -1.84 -16.79 3.28
CA GLY A 44 -0.97 -16.33 2.20
C GLY A 44 -1.64 -15.23 1.36
N PRO A 45 -1.16 -14.97 0.12
CA PRO A 45 -1.80 -14.03 -0.78
C PRO A 45 -3.19 -14.53 -1.21
N TYR A 46 -4.21 -13.68 -1.12
CA TYR A 46 -5.57 -13.98 -1.59
C TYR A 46 -6.10 -12.96 -2.60
N VAL A 47 -5.21 -12.13 -3.16
CA VAL A 47 -5.51 -11.20 -4.25
C VAL A 47 -5.01 -11.74 -5.60
N GLU A 48 -5.49 -11.15 -6.68
CA GLU A 48 -5.02 -11.46 -8.03
C GLU A 48 -3.49 -11.22 -8.16
N PRO A 49 -2.73 -12.15 -8.77
CA PRO A 49 -1.31 -11.95 -9.02
C PRO A 49 -1.04 -10.63 -9.76
N GLY A 50 -0.08 -9.83 -9.26
CA GLY A 50 0.29 -8.53 -9.82
C GLY A 50 -0.40 -7.34 -9.16
N LEU A 51 -1.41 -7.55 -8.30
CA LEU A 51 -2.01 -6.44 -7.55
C LEU A 51 -1.02 -5.82 -6.54
N ASP A 52 -0.12 -6.62 -5.99
CA ASP A 52 0.96 -6.18 -5.11
C ASP A 52 1.92 -5.20 -5.80
N ALA A 53 2.20 -5.38 -7.09
CA ALA A 53 2.96 -4.43 -7.88
C ALA A 53 2.22 -3.08 -8.03
N ILE A 54 0.89 -3.11 -8.23
CA ILE A 54 0.09 -1.88 -8.28
C ILE A 54 0.13 -1.16 -6.93
N PHE A 55 -0.01 -1.88 -5.82
CA PHE A 55 0.13 -1.28 -4.49
C PHE A 55 1.49 -0.62 -4.30
N ALA A 56 2.59 -1.34 -4.56
CA ALA A 56 3.95 -0.85 -4.32
C ALA A 56 4.37 0.28 -5.28
N GLU A 57 4.05 0.16 -6.57
CA GLU A 57 4.59 1.06 -7.60
C GLU A 57 3.69 2.25 -7.90
N ARG A 58 2.36 2.11 -7.74
CA ARG A 58 1.38 3.14 -8.11
C ARG A 58 0.71 3.79 -6.92
N LEU A 59 0.34 3.04 -5.88
CA LEU A 59 -0.48 3.59 -4.78
C LEU A 59 0.36 4.05 -3.58
N LEU A 60 1.33 3.24 -3.18
CA LEU A 60 2.21 3.51 -2.06
C LEU A 60 2.93 4.88 -2.16
N PRO A 61 3.46 5.31 -3.33
CA PRO A 61 4.11 6.63 -3.45
C PRO A 61 3.21 7.82 -3.14
N HIS A 62 1.88 7.65 -3.21
CA HIS A 62 0.90 8.70 -2.93
C HIS A 62 0.29 8.61 -1.53
N ALA A 63 0.55 7.54 -0.80
CA ALA A 63 -0.04 7.31 0.51
C ALA A 63 0.56 8.28 1.54
N TRP A 64 -0.31 9.00 2.24
CA TRP A 64 0.07 9.78 3.44
C TRP A 64 0.17 8.88 4.68
N LEU A 65 -0.64 7.82 4.71
CA LEU A 65 -0.62 6.79 5.75
C LEU A 65 -0.76 5.42 5.07
N VAL A 66 -0.02 4.44 5.58
CA VAL A 66 -0.10 3.05 5.12
C VAL A 66 -0.40 2.17 6.33
N THR A 67 -1.29 1.19 6.20
CA THR A 67 -1.69 0.30 7.29
C THR A 67 -1.43 -1.18 6.98
N PRO A 68 -0.19 -1.58 6.64
CA PRO A 68 0.08 -2.98 6.34
C PRO A 68 0.05 -3.82 7.62
N ASN A 69 -0.36 -5.07 7.49
CA ASN A 69 -0.02 -6.10 8.48
C ASN A 69 1.43 -6.59 8.28
N ALA A 70 1.94 -7.47 9.16
CA ALA A 70 3.31 -7.98 9.10
C ALA A 70 3.65 -8.73 7.80
N PHE A 71 2.69 -9.48 7.24
CA PHE A 71 2.87 -10.21 5.98
C PHE A 71 2.97 -9.24 4.80
N GLU A 72 2.09 -8.24 4.76
CA GLU A 72 2.07 -7.21 3.73
C GLU A 72 3.32 -6.34 3.78
N LEU A 73 3.74 -5.92 4.98
CA LEU A 73 4.98 -5.15 5.17
C LEU A 73 6.19 -5.94 4.67
N ASN A 74 6.28 -7.23 5.02
CA ASN A 74 7.36 -8.10 4.54
C ASN A 74 7.38 -8.17 3.01
N ARG A 75 6.21 -8.31 2.39
CA ARG A 75 6.08 -8.45 0.94
C ARG A 75 6.37 -7.15 0.19
N LEU A 76 5.88 -6.01 0.68
CA LEU A 76 6.07 -4.70 0.06
C LEU A 76 7.53 -4.22 0.17
N THR A 77 8.21 -4.51 1.28
CA THR A 77 9.58 -4.05 1.53
C THR A 77 10.65 -5.04 1.08
N GLY A 78 10.30 -6.34 0.98
CA GLY A 78 11.28 -7.42 0.83
C GLY A 78 12.15 -7.64 2.08
N MET A 79 11.84 -6.98 3.21
CA MET A 79 12.56 -7.09 4.47
C MET A 79 11.83 -8.03 5.44
N PRO A 80 12.53 -8.74 6.34
CA PRO A 80 11.88 -9.42 7.46
C PRO A 80 10.93 -8.46 8.20
N ALA A 81 9.71 -8.91 8.53
CA ALA A 81 8.74 -8.09 9.25
C ALA A 81 7.77 -8.89 10.13
N LEU A 82 8.00 -10.19 10.32
CA LEU A 82 7.08 -11.05 11.10
C LEU A 82 7.30 -10.96 12.61
N ALA A 83 8.50 -10.56 13.04
CA ALA A 83 8.76 -10.21 14.43
C ALA A 83 8.63 -8.69 14.63
N GLU A 84 8.27 -8.27 15.84
CA GLU A 84 8.07 -6.85 16.17
C GLU A 84 9.29 -5.98 15.84
N ALA A 85 10.50 -6.42 16.23
CA ALA A 85 11.73 -5.69 15.96
C ALA A 85 12.02 -5.55 14.46
N ASP A 86 11.71 -6.60 13.69
CA ASP A 86 11.88 -6.60 12.23
C ASP A 86 10.87 -5.67 11.56
N ALA A 87 9.61 -5.70 12.02
CA ALA A 87 8.56 -4.80 11.53
C ALA A 87 8.90 -3.33 11.77
N ILE A 88 9.42 -3.00 12.96
CA ILE A 88 9.90 -1.64 13.27
C ILE A 88 11.04 -1.23 12.32
N ALA A 89 11.95 -2.16 12.00
CA ALA A 89 13.06 -1.89 11.08
C ALA A 89 12.62 -1.75 9.61
N ALA A 90 11.56 -2.47 9.20
CA ALA A 90 11.03 -2.44 7.84
C ALA A 90 10.06 -1.26 7.59
N ALA A 91 9.38 -0.76 8.62
CA ALA A 91 8.36 0.29 8.49
C ALA A 91 8.85 1.55 7.74
N PRO A 92 10.07 2.08 7.97
CA PRO A 92 10.56 3.25 7.23
C PRO A 92 10.65 3.06 5.71
N ALA A 93 10.72 1.82 5.21
CA ALA A 93 10.81 1.54 3.78
C ALA A 93 9.46 1.73 3.04
N VAL A 94 8.33 1.80 3.77
CA VAL A 94 7.01 2.13 3.22
C VAL A 94 6.54 3.53 3.63
N GLU A 95 7.35 4.27 4.38
CA GLU A 95 7.08 5.69 4.67
C GLU A 95 7.29 6.51 3.40
N THR A 96 6.29 7.32 3.03
CA THR A 96 6.49 8.38 2.05
C THR A 96 7.12 9.60 2.72
N PRO A 97 7.98 10.36 2.03
CA PRO A 97 8.58 11.56 2.59
C PRO A 97 7.46 12.53 2.96
N ALA A 98 7.27 12.68 4.26
CA ALA A 98 6.22 13.51 4.79
C ALA A 98 6.51 14.98 4.43
N SER A 99 5.74 15.52 3.49
CA SER A 99 5.64 16.96 3.30
C SER A 99 4.79 17.53 4.44
N TRP A 100 5.44 17.81 5.58
CA TRP A 100 4.88 18.66 6.64
C TRP A 100 5.11 20.12 6.28
#